data_AF-I1HC86-F1
#
_entry.id   AF-I1HC86-F1
#
_cell.length_a   1.000
_cell.length_b   1.000
_cell.length_c   1.000
_cell.angle_alpha   90.00
_cell.angle_beta   90.00
_cell.angle_gamma   90.00
#
_symmetry.space_group_name_H-M   'P 1'
#
loop_
_entity.id
_entity.type
_entity.pdbx_description
1 polymer ?
#
loop_
_entity_poly.entity_id
_entity_poly.type
_entity_poly.pdbx_seq_one_letter_code
_entity_poly.pdbx_strand_id
1 'polypeptide(L)'
;MADRPPSPRLADEEDREFNASPSRNAAPVRSGEKRPFGDLDDDEEDVFASKKGKTKVEESAPGAATGMILSLRENLQNCKDNLASSQVELENAKSEIQKWHSAFQNTPAAPAGTNPEPVAVLTYLNNLKSSEESLKEQLEKAKKREAAFIVTFAKREQEIAELKSAVRDLKTQLRPPSMQTRRLLLDPAIHEEFTRLKNLAEEKEKKIKELQDNVAAVNFTPSSKHGKMLMAKCRTLQEENEEIGAMASEGKIHELGMKIAVLKTQNKELRNQFDGLYKHMDGLTNDVERSNEMVLILQEVLEAKNVELARLKEMVSQKDATEDKEAAEAIDETATDMNASPEPQPIKVESPNKG
;
A
#
# COMPACT_ATOMS: atom_id res chain seq x y z
N MET A 1 -47.15 -29.31 6.72
CA MET A 1 -46.28 -30.47 7.02
C MET A 1 -44.92 -30.16 6.42
N ALA A 2 -43.83 -29.90 7.14
CA ALA A 2 -43.50 -30.13 8.54
C ALA A 2 -42.67 -28.93 9.06
N ASP A 3 -43.07 -28.40 10.21
CA ASP A 3 -42.30 -27.45 11.01
C ASP A 3 -41.10 -28.16 11.64
N ARG A 4 -39.91 -27.57 11.56
CA ARG A 4 -38.70 -28.02 12.25
C ARG A 4 -38.21 -26.87 13.16
N PRO A 5 -37.90 -27.14 14.43
CA PRO A 5 -37.68 -26.08 15.42
C PRO A 5 -36.26 -25.51 15.34
N PRO A 6 -36.01 -24.28 15.82
CA PRO A 6 -34.66 -23.80 16.05
C PRO A 6 -34.17 -24.28 17.42
N SER A 7 -33.04 -24.98 17.45
CA SER A 7 -32.31 -25.32 18.67
C SER A 7 -31.21 -24.29 18.97
N PRO A 8 -30.78 -24.18 20.24
CA PRO A 8 -30.28 -22.95 20.84
C PRO A 8 -28.79 -22.74 20.62
N ARG A 9 -28.36 -21.47 20.66
CA ARG A 9 -26.96 -21.06 20.72
C ARG A 9 -26.31 -21.66 21.96
N LEU A 10 -25.30 -22.49 21.73
CA LEU A 10 -24.41 -23.02 22.76
C LEU A 10 -23.59 -21.87 23.34
N ALA A 11 -23.69 -21.74 24.66
CA ALA A 11 -22.78 -20.98 25.49
C ALA A 11 -21.44 -21.70 25.55
N ASP A 12 -20.36 -20.94 25.58
CA ASP A 12 -19.02 -21.42 25.87
C ASP A 12 -18.97 -21.92 27.31
N GLU A 13 -18.81 -23.24 27.48
CA GLU A 13 -18.44 -23.88 28.74
C GLU A 13 -16.95 -24.25 28.70
N GLU A 14 -16.12 -23.48 29.42
CA GLU A 14 -14.84 -23.95 29.94
C GLU A 14 -15.06 -24.32 31.42
N ASP A 15 -15.04 -25.61 31.72
CA ASP A 15 -15.02 -26.13 33.10
C ASP A 15 -13.56 -26.29 33.59
N ARG A 16 -13.28 -25.63 34.73
CA ARG A 16 -12.65 -26.11 36.00
C ARG A 16 -11.32 -26.90 35.92
N GLU A 17 -10.32 -26.75 36.80
CA GLU A 17 -10.37 -26.50 38.25
C GLU A 17 -8.94 -26.26 38.82
N PHE A 18 -8.88 -25.56 39.96
CA PHE A 18 -7.98 -25.80 41.11
C PHE A 18 -6.44 -25.56 40.98
N ASN A 19 -5.93 -24.50 41.62
CA ASN A 19 -5.22 -24.63 42.91
C ASN A 19 -4.91 -23.27 43.58
N ALA A 20 -4.75 -23.34 44.90
CA ALA A 20 -4.71 -22.28 45.90
C ALA A 20 -3.47 -21.36 45.86
N SER A 21 -3.62 -20.10 46.31
CA SER A 21 -3.21 -19.66 47.67
C SER A 21 -3.39 -18.14 47.88
N PRO A 22 -3.63 -17.67 49.12
CA PRO A 22 -4.05 -16.30 49.39
C PRO A 22 -2.88 -15.34 49.59
N SER A 23 -2.99 -14.16 48.98
CA SER A 23 -2.09 -13.03 49.19
C SER A 23 -2.21 -12.50 50.62
N ARG A 24 -1.12 -12.61 51.38
CA ARG A 24 -0.92 -12.04 52.72
C ARG A 24 -0.64 -10.54 52.60
N ASN A 25 -1.54 -9.70 53.11
CA ASN A 25 -1.23 -8.33 53.52
C ASN A 25 -2.17 -7.90 54.66
N ALA A 26 -1.68 -8.03 55.90
CA ALA A 26 -1.91 -7.15 57.06
C ALA A 26 -1.38 -7.84 58.34
N ALA A 27 -0.75 -7.06 59.22
CA ALA A 27 -0.02 -7.48 60.42
C ALA A 27 -0.84 -8.30 61.43
N PRO A 28 -0.14 -9.02 62.33
CA PRO A 28 -0.34 -8.68 63.74
C PRO A 28 0.94 -8.67 64.60
N VAL A 29 0.95 -7.69 65.50
CA VAL A 29 1.18 -7.83 66.95
C VAL A 29 2.57 -8.29 67.42
N ARG A 30 3.30 -7.29 67.92
CA ARG A 30 4.28 -7.40 69.01
C ARG A 30 3.66 -8.15 70.20
N SER A 31 4.23 -9.27 70.62
CA SER A 31 4.14 -9.76 71.99
C SER A 31 5.53 -9.68 72.60
N GLY A 32 5.71 -8.71 73.49
CA GLY A 32 6.85 -8.67 74.37
C GLY A 32 6.69 -9.70 75.46
N GLU A 33 7.74 -10.48 75.69
CA GLU A 33 7.91 -11.23 76.93
C GLU A 33 9.24 -10.81 77.55
N LYS A 34 9.15 -10.47 78.83
CA LYS A 34 10.16 -9.81 79.63
C LYS A 34 11.02 -10.87 80.34
N ARG A 35 12.35 -10.63 80.36
CA ARG A 35 13.32 -10.65 81.50
C ARG A 35 13.16 -11.75 82.59
N PRO A 36 14.28 -12.31 83.11
CA PRO A 36 15.12 -11.53 84.04
C PRO A 36 16.62 -11.58 83.76
N PHE A 37 17.23 -10.40 83.84
CA PHE A 37 18.61 -10.25 84.30
C PHE A 37 18.59 -10.69 85.78
N GLY A 38 19.34 -11.76 86.09
CA GLY A 38 19.62 -12.16 87.46
C GLY A 38 20.65 -11.24 88.08
N ASP A 39 20.42 -10.95 89.35
CA ASP A 39 21.11 -10.00 90.21
C ASP A 39 22.64 -10.10 90.21
N LEU A 40 23.25 -8.93 90.22
CA LEU A 40 24.54 -8.70 90.84
C LEU A 40 24.30 -8.62 92.35
N ASP A 41 24.38 -9.74 93.04
CA ASP A 41 24.55 -9.73 94.50
C ASP A 41 26.06 -9.64 94.79
N ASP A 42 26.52 -8.39 94.86
CA ASP A 42 27.77 -7.96 95.45
C ASP A 42 27.49 -7.68 96.93
N ASP A 43 27.65 -8.70 97.78
CA ASP A 43 27.69 -8.55 99.23
C ASP A 43 28.84 -9.42 99.77
N GLU A 44 30.03 -8.83 99.73
CA GLU A 44 31.09 -8.87 100.75
C GLU A 44 30.78 -9.78 101.96
N GLU A 45 31.18 -11.05 101.90
CA GLU A 45 31.22 -11.89 103.10
C GLU A 45 32.48 -11.52 103.91
N ASP A 46 32.28 -10.53 104.78
CA ASP A 46 33.21 -9.97 105.76
C ASP A 46 33.82 -11.09 106.64
N VAL A 47 35.03 -11.52 106.28
CA VAL A 47 35.83 -12.59 106.92
C VAL A 47 36.20 -12.28 108.39
N PHE A 48 35.83 -11.12 108.94
CA PHE A 48 36.27 -10.66 110.26
C PHE A 48 35.15 -10.19 111.22
N ALA A 49 34.00 -10.87 111.26
CA ALA A 49 33.05 -10.72 112.36
C ALA A 49 33.56 -11.39 113.66
N SER A 50 34.46 -10.69 114.36
CA SER A 50 34.91 -11.01 115.71
C SER A 50 33.75 -10.86 116.71
N LYS A 51 33.08 -11.96 117.10
CA LYS A 51 32.17 -11.97 118.26
C LYS A 51 32.74 -12.72 119.46
N LYS A 52 33.36 -11.88 120.28
CA LYS A 52 33.87 -12.05 121.65
C LYS A 52 32.83 -12.66 122.60
N GLY A 53 33.23 -13.72 123.30
CA GLY A 53 32.98 -13.93 124.73
C GLY A 53 31.59 -14.37 125.20
N LYS A 54 31.49 -15.63 125.65
CA LYS A 54 31.25 -15.97 127.07
C LYS A 54 31.38 -17.48 127.26
N THR A 55 32.59 -17.91 127.63
CA THR A 55 32.84 -19.16 128.36
C THR A 55 32.09 -19.05 129.70
N LYS A 56 30.88 -19.61 129.75
CA LYS A 56 30.28 -20.01 131.02
C LYS A 56 30.82 -21.41 131.28
N VAL A 57 31.63 -21.50 132.32
CA VAL A 57 32.14 -22.74 132.91
C VAL A 57 30.95 -23.64 133.19
N GLU A 58 30.79 -24.68 132.36
CA GLU A 58 30.10 -25.89 132.76
C GLU A 58 31.05 -27.02 132.39
N GLU A 59 31.31 -27.87 133.39
CA GLU A 59 32.23 -29.01 133.34
C GLU A 59 32.25 -29.64 131.96
N SER A 60 33.44 -29.65 131.35
CA SER A 60 33.69 -30.37 130.11
C SER A 60 33.48 -31.86 130.37
N ALA A 61 32.23 -32.31 130.24
CA ALA A 61 31.93 -33.70 130.00
C ALA A 61 32.71 -34.13 128.74
N PRO A 62 33.30 -35.33 128.70
CA PRO A 62 34.18 -35.79 127.61
C PRO A 62 33.56 -35.67 126.20
N GLY A 63 32.24 -35.52 126.09
CA GLY A 63 31.51 -35.40 124.82
C GLY A 63 31.52 -34.02 124.15
N ALA A 64 31.56 -32.90 124.88
CA ALA A 64 31.45 -31.56 124.29
C ALA A 64 32.73 -31.13 123.55
N ALA A 65 33.90 -31.39 124.15
CA ALA A 65 35.19 -31.21 123.50
C ALA A 65 35.33 -32.15 122.29
N THR A 66 34.83 -33.39 122.40
CA THR A 66 34.81 -34.35 121.30
C THR A 66 33.96 -33.87 120.12
N GLY A 67 32.78 -33.27 120.36
CA GLY A 67 31.93 -32.69 119.32
C GLY A 67 32.61 -31.54 118.56
N MET A 68 33.24 -30.59 119.26
CA MET A 68 33.98 -29.50 118.61
C MET A 68 35.17 -30.01 117.79
N ILE A 69 35.88 -31.03 118.29
CA ILE A 69 36.98 -31.67 117.55
C ILE A 69 36.46 -32.33 116.27
N LEU A 70 35.29 -32.98 116.30
CA LEU A 70 34.69 -33.58 115.10
C LEU A 70 34.24 -32.53 114.09
N SER A 71 33.56 -31.46 114.51
CA SER A 71 33.16 -30.37 113.61
C SER A 71 34.36 -29.64 113.00
N LEU A 72 35.44 -29.44 113.76
CA LEU A 72 36.68 -28.87 113.21
C LEU A 72 37.37 -29.83 112.23
N ARG A 73 37.31 -31.14 112.47
CA ARG A 73 37.83 -32.14 111.53
C ARG A 73 37.01 -32.19 110.24
N GLU A 74 35.69 -32.12 110.35
CA GLU A 74 34.76 -32.06 109.21
C GLU A 74 34.95 -30.77 108.41
N ASN A 75 35.03 -29.61 109.07
CA ASN A 75 35.32 -28.34 108.40
C ASN A 75 36.71 -28.33 107.75
N LEU A 76 37.72 -28.92 108.40
CA LEU A 76 39.04 -29.09 107.82
C LEU A 76 39.01 -30.03 106.61
N GLN A 77 38.18 -31.07 106.65
CA GLN A 77 37.99 -31.99 105.54
C GLN A 77 37.27 -31.30 104.36
N ASN A 78 36.18 -30.58 104.61
CA ASN A 78 35.49 -29.77 103.59
C ASN A 78 36.43 -28.71 102.98
N CYS A 79 37.26 -28.05 103.78
CA CYS A 79 38.24 -27.08 103.27
C CYS A 79 39.28 -27.77 102.36
N LYS A 80 39.73 -28.97 102.71
CA LYS A 80 40.62 -29.77 101.86
C LYS A 80 39.95 -30.20 100.55
N ASP A 81 38.69 -30.61 100.61
CA ASP A 81 37.94 -31.06 99.44
C ASP A 81 37.63 -29.88 98.50
N ASN A 82 37.28 -28.71 99.04
CA ASN A 82 37.12 -27.47 98.27
C ASN A 82 38.43 -27.02 97.63
N LEU A 83 39.55 -27.08 98.37
CA LEU A 83 40.87 -26.78 97.82
C LEU A 83 41.23 -27.73 96.66
N ALA A 84 40.89 -29.02 96.80
CA ALA A 84 41.09 -30.00 95.74
C ALA A 84 40.22 -29.69 94.51
N SER A 85 38.96 -29.28 94.71
CA SER A 85 38.07 -28.84 93.62
C SER A 85 38.62 -27.61 92.90
N SER A 86 38.99 -26.56 93.64
CA SER A 86 39.59 -25.35 93.06
C SER A 86 40.91 -25.63 92.35
N GLN A 87 41.70 -26.60 92.84
CA GLN A 87 42.91 -27.03 92.15
C GLN A 87 42.60 -27.71 90.80
N VAL A 88 41.56 -28.54 90.74
CA VAL A 88 41.10 -29.17 89.49
C VAL A 88 40.57 -28.12 88.51
N GLU A 89 39.75 -27.17 88.98
CA GLU A 89 39.25 -26.06 88.16
C GLU A 89 40.38 -25.19 87.62
N LEU A 90 41.39 -24.90 88.44
CA LEU A 90 42.58 -24.16 88.02
C LEU A 90 43.36 -24.91 86.93
N GLU A 91 43.58 -26.21 87.09
CA GLU A 91 44.25 -27.02 86.06
C GLU A 91 43.42 -27.13 84.78
N ASN A 92 42.09 -27.22 84.90
CA ASN A 92 41.18 -27.18 83.75
C ASN A 92 41.28 -25.83 83.01
N ALA A 93 41.22 -24.71 83.74
CA ALA A 93 41.37 -23.37 83.18
C ALA A 93 42.74 -23.16 82.52
N LYS A 94 43.83 -23.65 83.14
CA LYS A 94 45.17 -23.64 82.53
C LYS A 94 45.21 -24.46 81.24
N SER A 95 44.61 -25.65 81.23
CA SER A 95 44.54 -26.48 80.03
C SER A 95 43.73 -25.80 78.91
N GLU A 96 42.70 -25.04 79.27
CA GLU A 96 41.87 -24.29 78.33
C GLU A 96 42.62 -23.09 77.76
N ILE A 97 43.31 -22.30 78.60
CA ILE A 97 44.21 -21.23 78.16
C ILE A 97 45.29 -21.78 77.23
N GLN A 98 45.87 -22.94 77.54
CA GLN A 98 46.87 -23.58 76.68
C GLN A 98 46.27 -24.02 75.32
N LYS A 99 45.02 -24.51 75.30
CA LYS A 99 44.30 -24.81 74.05
C LYS A 99 44.09 -23.55 73.22
N TRP A 100 43.67 -22.44 73.84
CA TRP A 100 43.52 -21.15 73.16
C TRP A 100 44.85 -20.65 72.60
N HIS A 101 45.94 -20.69 73.37
CA HIS A 101 47.27 -20.33 72.88
C HIS A 101 47.70 -21.16 71.68
N SER A 102 47.48 -22.48 71.72
CA SER A 102 47.79 -23.38 70.61
C SER A 102 46.95 -23.05 69.37
N ALA A 103 45.66 -22.73 69.53
CA ALA A 103 44.79 -22.34 68.43
C ALA A 103 45.24 -21.03 67.77
N PHE A 104 45.62 -20.02 68.57
CA PHE A 104 46.11 -18.74 68.05
C PHE A 104 47.48 -18.85 67.38
N GLN A 105 48.38 -19.70 67.89
CA GLN A 105 49.67 -19.97 67.22
C GLN A 105 49.51 -20.62 65.85
N ASN A 106 48.46 -21.42 65.67
CA ASN A 106 48.14 -22.06 64.40
C ASN A 106 47.25 -21.19 63.49
N THR A 107 46.87 -19.98 63.93
CA THR A 107 45.98 -19.10 63.16
C THR A 107 46.79 -18.28 62.14
N PRO A 108 46.38 -18.21 60.86
CA PRO A 108 47.12 -17.50 59.81
C PRO A 108 47.22 -15.97 59.98
N ALA A 109 46.53 -15.40 60.98
CA ALA A 109 46.36 -13.97 61.16
C ALA A 109 47.56 -13.26 61.82
N ALA A 110 48.60 -13.98 62.27
CA ALA A 110 49.79 -13.39 62.88
C ALA A 110 51.10 -14.01 62.38
N PRO A 111 52.17 -13.21 62.18
CA PRO A 111 53.48 -13.72 61.84
C PRO A 111 54.07 -14.57 62.98
N ALA A 112 54.67 -15.69 62.61
CA ALA A 112 55.19 -16.69 63.54
C ALA A 112 56.13 -16.05 64.59
N GLY A 113 55.78 -16.18 65.87
CA GLY A 113 56.61 -15.76 67.01
C GLY A 113 56.20 -14.48 67.74
N THR A 114 55.06 -13.85 67.39
CA THR A 114 54.53 -12.69 68.14
C THR A 114 53.16 -12.99 68.75
N ASN A 115 52.89 -12.47 69.95
CA ASN A 115 51.57 -12.55 70.58
C ASN A 115 50.59 -11.69 69.77
N PRO A 116 49.53 -12.25 69.17
CA PRO A 116 48.67 -11.49 68.27
C PRO A 116 47.96 -10.35 69.00
N GLU A 117 48.01 -9.15 68.42
CA GLU A 117 47.35 -7.97 68.97
C GLU A 117 45.82 -8.20 69.03
N PRO A 118 45.15 -7.97 70.18
CA PRO A 118 43.72 -8.25 70.34
C PRO A 118 42.84 -7.60 69.26
N VAL A 119 43.19 -6.39 68.82
CA VAL A 119 42.47 -5.65 67.77
C VAL A 119 42.62 -6.32 66.40
N ALA A 120 43.79 -6.85 66.07
CA ALA A 120 44.03 -7.57 64.81
C ALA A 120 43.24 -8.89 64.77
N VAL A 121 43.17 -9.61 65.89
CA VAL A 121 42.36 -10.84 66.03
C VAL A 121 40.88 -10.55 65.87
N LEU A 122 40.37 -9.50 66.54
CA LEU A 122 38.97 -9.07 66.42
C LEU A 122 38.62 -8.65 64.99
N THR A 123 39.53 -7.92 64.32
CA THR A 123 39.35 -7.51 62.92
C THR A 123 39.32 -8.72 61.99
N TYR A 124 40.22 -9.69 62.18
CA TYR A 124 40.22 -10.95 61.43
C TYR A 124 38.94 -11.75 61.64
N LEU A 125 38.48 -11.91 62.89
CA LEU A 125 37.24 -12.60 63.21
C LEU A 125 36.02 -11.91 62.56
N ASN A 126 35.98 -10.58 62.59
CA ASN A 126 34.90 -9.84 61.96
C ASN A 126 34.91 -9.99 60.43
N ASN A 127 36.09 -9.94 59.80
CA ASN A 127 36.26 -10.20 58.37
C ASN A 127 35.85 -11.64 58.01
N LEU A 128 36.27 -12.63 58.81
CA LEU A 128 35.91 -14.02 58.62
C LEU A 128 34.40 -14.21 58.73
N LYS A 129 33.76 -13.61 59.74
CA LYS A 129 32.31 -13.63 59.92
C LYS A 129 31.58 -13.00 58.72
N SER A 130 32.05 -11.87 58.23
CA SER A 130 31.49 -11.22 57.04
C SER A 130 31.65 -12.07 55.78
N SER A 131 32.79 -12.78 55.64
CA SER A 131 33.05 -13.67 54.52
C SER A 131 32.18 -14.94 54.59
N GLU A 132 31.95 -15.46 55.79
CA GLU A 132 31.05 -16.58 56.04
C GLU A 132 29.60 -16.22 55.69
N GLU A 133 29.15 -15.03 56.10
CA GLU A 133 27.81 -14.52 55.79
C GLU A 133 27.64 -14.30 54.27
N SER A 134 28.65 -13.75 53.60
CA SER A 134 28.66 -13.60 52.14
C SER A 134 28.58 -14.95 51.41
N LEU A 135 29.37 -15.95 51.85
CA LEU A 135 29.33 -17.29 51.27
C LEU A 135 27.98 -17.98 51.50
N LYS A 136 27.37 -17.81 52.67
CA LYS A 136 26.01 -18.31 52.95
C LYS A 136 24.98 -17.66 52.02
N GLU A 137 25.06 -16.35 51.79
CA GLU A 137 24.16 -15.68 50.86
C GLU A 137 24.34 -16.18 49.41
N GLN A 138 25.58 -16.38 48.97
CA GLN A 138 25.87 -16.93 47.64
C GLN A 138 25.36 -18.37 47.50
N LEU A 139 25.52 -19.20 48.53
CA LEU A 139 24.99 -20.56 48.57
C LEU A 139 23.46 -20.56 48.44
N GLU A 140 22.77 -19.70 49.19
CA GLU A 140 21.31 -19.60 49.09
C GLU A 140 20.85 -19.07 47.73
N LYS A 141 21.58 -18.12 47.12
CA LYS A 141 21.32 -17.68 45.73
C LYS A 141 21.54 -18.82 44.74
N ALA A 142 22.57 -19.66 44.93
CA ALA A 142 22.84 -20.80 44.07
C ALA A 142 21.74 -21.87 44.19
N LYS A 143 21.32 -22.22 45.41
CA LYS A 143 20.21 -23.16 45.65
C LYS A 143 18.90 -22.68 45.02
N LYS A 144 18.57 -21.38 45.14
CA LYS A 144 17.38 -20.81 44.49
C LYS A 144 17.46 -20.89 42.96
N ARG A 145 18.64 -20.63 42.38
CA ARG A 145 18.87 -20.78 40.93
C ARG A 145 18.75 -22.24 40.47
N GLU A 146 19.33 -23.18 41.23
CA GLU A 146 19.22 -24.61 40.95
C GLU A 146 17.76 -25.08 40.99
N ALA A 147 17.01 -24.71 42.02
CA ALA A 147 15.58 -25.02 42.12
C ALA A 147 14.77 -24.45 40.94
N ALA A 148 15.07 -23.23 40.51
CA ALA A 148 14.45 -22.65 39.31
C ALA A 148 14.78 -23.46 38.05
N PHE A 149 16.04 -23.91 37.90
CA PHE A 149 16.42 -24.76 36.77
C PHE A 149 15.70 -26.11 36.77
N ILE A 150 15.59 -26.77 37.93
CA ILE A 150 14.84 -28.04 38.06
C ILE A 150 13.39 -27.87 37.57
N VAL A 151 12.70 -26.81 38.00
CA VAL A 151 11.33 -26.53 37.57
C VAL A 151 11.26 -26.28 36.06
N THR A 152 12.17 -25.47 35.50
CA THR A 152 12.19 -25.21 34.05
C THR A 152 12.50 -26.46 33.23
N PHE A 153 13.38 -27.34 33.73
CA PHE A 153 13.75 -28.57 33.07
C PHE A 153 12.56 -29.54 33.07
N ALA A 154 11.91 -29.73 34.21
CA ALA A 154 10.70 -30.55 34.31
C ALA A 154 9.58 -30.06 33.36
N LYS A 155 9.37 -28.74 33.27
CA LYS A 155 8.40 -28.16 32.33
C LYS A 155 8.77 -28.44 30.86
N ARG A 156 10.05 -28.35 30.51
CA ARG A 156 10.53 -28.66 29.14
C ARG A 156 10.42 -30.15 28.82
N GLU A 157 10.70 -31.02 29.78
CA GLU A 157 10.52 -32.47 29.61
C GLU A 157 9.05 -32.83 29.40
N GLN A 158 8.14 -32.19 30.13
CA GLN A 158 6.70 -32.33 29.94
C GLN A 158 6.28 -31.88 28.53
N GLU A 159 6.71 -30.69 28.10
CA GLU A 159 6.42 -30.17 26.74
C GLU A 159 6.92 -31.12 25.65
N ILE A 160 8.13 -31.68 25.82
CA ILE A 160 8.67 -32.69 24.89
C ILE A 160 7.80 -33.95 24.88
N ALA A 161 7.30 -34.40 26.03
CA ALA A 161 6.43 -35.57 26.12
C ALA A 161 5.07 -35.33 25.43
N GLU A 162 4.48 -34.15 25.62
CA GLU A 162 3.24 -33.71 24.97
C GLU A 162 3.40 -33.64 23.45
N LEU A 163 4.48 -32.99 22.97
CA LEU A 163 4.81 -32.92 21.54
C LEU A 163 5.03 -34.31 20.93
N LYS A 164 5.74 -35.21 21.63
CA LYS A 164 5.90 -36.60 21.21
C LYS A 164 4.56 -37.33 21.11
N SER A 165 3.62 -37.07 22.02
CA SER A 165 2.27 -37.64 21.95
C SER A 165 1.51 -37.12 20.74
N ALA A 166 1.47 -35.79 20.55
CA ALA A 166 0.80 -35.16 19.41
C ALA A 166 1.33 -35.68 18.07
N VAL A 167 2.64 -35.88 17.95
CA VAL A 167 3.25 -36.49 16.75
C VAL A 167 2.77 -37.93 16.52
N ARG A 168 2.66 -38.74 17.58
CA ARG A 168 2.13 -40.11 17.46
C ARG A 168 0.67 -40.10 17.03
N ASP A 169 -0.14 -39.20 17.58
CA ASP A 169 -1.56 -39.07 17.26
C ASP A 169 -1.78 -38.55 15.83
N LEU A 170 -1.00 -37.57 15.39
CA LEU A 170 -1.04 -37.13 13.98
C LEU A 170 -0.61 -38.25 13.03
N LYS A 171 0.40 -39.03 13.40
CA LYS A 171 0.86 -40.17 12.61
C LYS A 171 -0.19 -41.28 12.52
N THR A 172 -1.00 -41.48 13.57
CA THR A 172 -2.12 -42.44 13.53
C THR A 172 -3.29 -41.89 12.72
N GLN A 173 -3.62 -40.61 12.84
CA GLN A 173 -4.66 -39.94 12.03
C GLN A 173 -4.34 -39.94 10.53
N LEU A 174 -3.08 -39.68 10.18
CA LEU A 174 -2.63 -39.67 8.78
C LEU A 174 -2.51 -41.08 8.18
N ARG A 175 -2.48 -42.12 9.02
CA ARG A 175 -2.41 -43.50 8.55
C ARG A 175 -3.79 -43.90 8.01
N PRO A 176 -3.91 -44.29 6.72
CA PRO A 176 -5.21 -44.67 6.19
C PRO A 176 -5.79 -45.86 6.98
N PRO A 177 -7.10 -45.87 7.29
CA PRO A 177 -7.72 -46.80 8.24
C PRO A 177 -7.53 -48.28 7.89
N SER A 178 -7.35 -48.60 6.61
CA SER A 178 -7.16 -49.98 6.15
C SER A 178 -5.87 -50.17 5.34
N MET A 179 -5.27 -51.36 5.42
CA MET A 179 -4.18 -51.78 4.55
C MET A 179 -4.60 -51.79 3.07
N GLN A 180 -5.86 -52.12 2.79
CA GLN A 180 -6.42 -52.08 1.44
C GLN A 180 -6.45 -50.66 0.88
N THR A 181 -6.92 -49.67 1.64
CA THR A 181 -6.90 -48.25 1.24
C THR A 181 -5.47 -47.77 1.01
N ARG A 182 -4.50 -48.19 1.84
CA ARG A 182 -3.08 -47.90 1.58
C ARG A 182 -2.60 -48.48 0.25
N ARG A 183 -2.94 -49.74 -0.05
CA ARG A 183 -2.57 -50.39 -1.31
C ARG A 183 -3.24 -49.74 -2.51
N LEU A 184 -4.51 -49.34 -2.35
CA LEU A 184 -5.34 -48.66 -3.34
C LEU A 184 -4.82 -47.26 -3.67
N LEU A 185 -4.42 -46.48 -2.66
CA LEU A 185 -3.82 -45.15 -2.85
C LEU A 185 -2.39 -45.18 -3.39
N LEU A 186 -1.72 -46.34 -3.28
CA LEU A 186 -0.41 -46.59 -3.89
C LEU A 186 -0.53 -47.26 -5.28
N ASP A 187 -1.75 -47.54 -5.75
CA ASP A 187 -1.99 -48.11 -7.07
C ASP A 187 -1.96 -47.00 -8.13
N PRO A 188 -1.01 -47.04 -9.09
CA PRO A 188 -0.91 -46.04 -10.15
C PRO A 188 -2.18 -45.87 -10.99
N ALA A 189 -2.92 -46.95 -11.26
CA ALA A 189 -4.16 -46.88 -12.05
C ALA A 189 -5.26 -46.13 -11.29
N ILE A 190 -5.27 -46.26 -9.98
CA ILE A 190 -6.26 -45.59 -9.13
C ILE A 190 -5.91 -44.12 -8.96
N HIS A 191 -4.63 -43.79 -8.85
CA HIS A 191 -4.18 -42.40 -8.90
C HIS A 191 -4.60 -41.71 -10.21
N GLU A 192 -4.51 -42.41 -11.33
CA GLU A 192 -4.93 -41.91 -12.64
C GLU A 192 -6.45 -41.65 -12.68
N GLU A 193 -7.27 -42.58 -12.21
CA GLU A 193 -8.73 -42.40 -12.12
C GLU A 193 -9.12 -41.25 -11.17
N PHE A 194 -8.47 -41.12 -10.01
CA PHE A 194 -8.68 -39.98 -9.11
C PHE A 194 -8.31 -38.65 -9.78
N THR A 195 -7.21 -38.62 -10.51
CA THR A 195 -6.77 -37.42 -11.26
C THR A 195 -7.76 -37.08 -12.35
N ARG A 196 -8.24 -38.07 -13.10
CA ARG A 196 -9.29 -37.90 -14.11
C ARG A 196 -10.58 -37.37 -13.49
N LEU A 197 -11.03 -37.95 -12.38
CA LEU A 197 -12.24 -37.51 -11.67
C LEU A 197 -12.09 -36.09 -11.12
N LYS A 198 -10.93 -35.75 -10.57
CA LYS A 198 -10.61 -34.40 -10.11
C LYS A 198 -10.68 -33.40 -11.26
N ASN A 199 -10.03 -33.70 -12.39
CA ASN A 199 -10.06 -32.83 -13.56
C ASN A 199 -11.48 -32.68 -14.12
N LEU A 200 -12.27 -33.77 -14.16
CA LEU A 200 -13.67 -33.72 -14.58
C LEU A 200 -14.51 -32.88 -13.63
N ALA A 201 -14.30 -32.99 -12.32
CA ALA A 201 -14.98 -32.16 -11.33
C ALA A 201 -14.63 -30.68 -11.51
N GLU A 202 -13.35 -30.34 -11.66
CA GLU A 202 -12.88 -28.97 -11.94
C GLU A 202 -13.49 -28.41 -13.25
N GLU A 203 -13.57 -29.22 -14.30
CA GLU A 203 -14.22 -28.85 -15.57
C GLU A 203 -15.71 -28.55 -15.37
N LYS A 204 -16.44 -29.41 -14.63
CA LYS A 204 -17.86 -29.20 -14.34
C LYS A 204 -18.10 -27.99 -13.45
N GLU A 205 -17.24 -27.75 -12.44
CA GLU A 205 -17.28 -26.57 -11.57
C GLU A 205 -17.12 -25.29 -12.40
N LYS A 206 -16.14 -25.28 -13.32
CA LYS A 206 -15.96 -24.19 -14.28
C LYS A 206 -17.21 -24.01 -15.14
N LYS A 207 -17.82 -25.09 -15.61
CA LYS A 207 -19.04 -25.01 -16.43
C LYS A 207 -20.24 -24.47 -15.65
N ILE A 208 -20.38 -24.87 -14.39
CA ILE A 208 -21.39 -24.32 -13.48
C ILE A 208 -21.19 -22.82 -13.32
N LYS A 209 -19.95 -22.38 -13.07
CA LYS A 209 -19.64 -20.96 -12.96
C LYS A 209 -19.95 -20.18 -14.24
N GLU A 210 -19.55 -20.69 -15.41
CA GLU A 210 -19.92 -20.10 -16.70
C GLU A 210 -21.43 -19.99 -16.90
N LEU A 211 -22.18 -21.04 -16.56
CA LEU A 211 -23.64 -21.02 -16.65
C LEU A 211 -24.28 -20.06 -15.64
N GLN A 212 -23.75 -19.97 -14.41
CA GLN A 212 -24.18 -18.99 -13.42
C GLN A 212 -23.91 -17.56 -13.89
N ASP A 213 -22.73 -17.30 -14.46
CA ASP A 213 -22.37 -16.00 -15.04
C ASP A 213 -23.29 -15.66 -16.23
N ASN A 214 -23.60 -16.62 -17.09
CA ASN A 214 -24.57 -16.46 -18.18
C ASN A 214 -25.98 -16.19 -17.66
N VAL A 215 -26.44 -16.91 -16.62
CA VAL A 215 -27.74 -16.64 -15.97
C VAL A 215 -27.74 -15.26 -15.32
N ALA A 216 -26.66 -14.83 -14.69
CA ALA A 216 -26.53 -13.48 -14.14
C ALA A 216 -26.54 -12.40 -15.25
N ALA A 217 -25.92 -12.68 -16.39
CA ALA A 217 -25.96 -11.84 -17.58
C ALA A 217 -27.35 -11.79 -18.23
N VAL A 218 -28.10 -12.89 -18.23
CA VAL A 218 -29.50 -12.93 -18.71
C VAL A 218 -30.44 -12.25 -17.71
N ASN A 219 -30.15 -12.33 -16.41
CA ASN A 219 -30.81 -11.59 -15.35
C ASN A 219 -30.31 -10.14 -15.23
N PHE A 220 -29.60 -9.65 -16.26
CA PHE A 220 -29.23 -8.25 -16.37
C PHE A 220 -30.49 -7.39 -16.26
N THR A 221 -30.56 -6.64 -15.18
CA THR A 221 -31.57 -5.60 -15.00
C THR A 221 -30.92 -4.26 -15.33
N PRO A 222 -31.54 -3.43 -16.19
CA PRO A 222 -31.07 -2.06 -16.46
C PRO A 222 -30.90 -1.20 -15.20
N SER A 223 -31.53 -1.61 -14.09
CA SER A 223 -31.48 -0.97 -12.77
C SER A 223 -30.30 -1.40 -11.89
N SER A 224 -29.64 -2.53 -12.17
CA SER A 224 -28.45 -2.99 -11.42
C SER A 224 -27.26 -2.03 -11.61
N LYS A 225 -26.32 -1.99 -10.65
CA LYS A 225 -25.13 -1.10 -10.73
C LYS A 225 -24.32 -1.32 -12.02
N HIS A 226 -24.09 -2.59 -12.37
CA HIS A 226 -23.40 -2.95 -13.61
C HIS A 226 -24.26 -2.64 -14.84
N GLY A 227 -25.57 -2.87 -14.77
CA GLY A 227 -26.46 -2.57 -15.88
C GLY A 227 -26.65 -1.10 -16.19
N LYS A 228 -26.71 -0.24 -15.15
CA LYS A 228 -26.69 1.21 -15.31
C LYS A 228 -25.41 1.70 -15.98
N MET A 229 -24.26 1.15 -15.59
CA MET A 229 -22.96 1.52 -16.17
C MET A 229 -22.87 1.10 -17.64
N LEU A 230 -23.31 -0.12 -17.98
CA LEU A 230 -23.31 -0.58 -19.36
C LEU A 230 -24.29 0.22 -20.23
N MET A 231 -25.50 0.50 -19.74
CA MET A 231 -26.48 1.33 -20.44
C MET A 231 -25.99 2.78 -20.63
N ALA A 232 -25.28 3.35 -19.65
CA ALA A 232 -24.63 4.64 -19.81
C ALA A 232 -23.57 4.58 -20.93
N LYS A 233 -22.73 3.54 -20.95
CA LYS A 233 -21.73 3.34 -22.01
C LYS A 233 -22.38 3.15 -23.39
N CYS A 234 -23.47 2.39 -23.49
CA CYS A 234 -24.21 2.25 -24.75
C CYS A 234 -24.79 3.58 -25.22
N ARG A 235 -25.36 4.40 -24.32
CA ARG A 235 -25.84 5.75 -24.68
C ARG A 235 -24.71 6.63 -25.21
N THR A 236 -23.57 6.68 -24.52
CA THR A 236 -22.41 7.47 -24.97
C THR A 236 -21.90 7.00 -26.33
N LEU A 237 -21.75 5.69 -26.55
CA LEU A 237 -21.33 5.17 -27.85
C LEU A 237 -22.36 5.46 -28.96
N GLN A 238 -23.64 5.50 -28.62
CA GLN A 238 -24.68 5.84 -29.57
C GLN A 238 -24.67 7.32 -29.92
N GLU A 239 -24.48 8.21 -28.93
CA GLU A 239 -24.27 9.65 -29.12
C GLU A 239 -23.03 9.92 -29.98
N GLU A 240 -21.90 9.25 -29.71
CA GLU A 240 -20.67 9.36 -30.52
C GLU A 240 -20.90 8.91 -31.97
N ASN A 241 -21.62 7.81 -32.20
CA ASN A 241 -21.92 7.33 -33.55
C ASN A 241 -22.86 8.29 -34.30
N GLU A 242 -23.86 8.84 -33.61
CA GLU A 242 -24.74 9.87 -34.17
C GLU A 242 -23.95 11.13 -34.53
N GLU A 243 -23.00 11.55 -33.70
CA GLU A 243 -22.10 12.68 -33.97
C GLU A 243 -21.19 12.40 -35.18
N ILE A 244 -20.59 11.20 -35.27
CA ILE A 244 -19.79 10.78 -36.43
C ILE A 244 -20.64 10.79 -37.71
N GLY A 245 -21.87 10.26 -37.63
CA GLY A 245 -22.81 10.28 -38.75
C GLY A 245 -23.20 11.70 -39.16
N ALA A 246 -23.45 12.58 -38.18
CA ALA A 246 -23.74 13.98 -38.40
C ALA A 246 -22.56 14.68 -39.09
N MET A 247 -21.34 14.55 -38.55
CA MET A 247 -20.12 15.13 -39.15
C MET A 247 -19.87 14.62 -40.58
N ALA A 248 -20.08 13.33 -40.83
CA ALA A 248 -19.93 12.76 -42.19
C ALA A 248 -20.97 13.35 -43.17
N SER A 249 -22.21 13.51 -42.72
CA SER A 249 -23.28 14.11 -43.52
C SER A 249 -23.07 15.62 -43.74
N GLU A 250 -22.62 16.34 -42.72
CA GLU A 250 -22.32 17.77 -42.75
C GLU A 250 -21.17 18.07 -43.72
N GLY A 251 -20.11 17.26 -43.72
CA GLY A 251 -19.01 17.38 -44.67
C GLY A 251 -19.49 17.29 -46.12
N LYS A 252 -20.38 16.35 -46.44
CA LYS A 252 -20.92 16.22 -47.79
C LYS A 252 -21.85 17.37 -48.18
N ILE A 253 -22.67 17.83 -47.24
CA ILE A 253 -23.55 18.99 -47.43
C ILE A 253 -22.73 20.26 -47.68
N HIS A 254 -21.66 20.48 -46.91
CA HIS A 254 -20.76 21.62 -47.08
C HIS A 254 -20.05 21.60 -48.44
N GLU A 255 -19.52 20.45 -48.87
CA GLU A 255 -18.89 20.27 -50.19
C GLU A 255 -19.87 20.60 -51.33
N LEU A 256 -21.10 20.10 -51.25
CA LEU A 256 -22.15 20.40 -52.22
C LEU A 256 -22.53 21.90 -52.19
N GLY A 257 -22.59 22.51 -51.00
CA GLY A 257 -22.80 23.95 -50.84
C GLY A 257 -21.74 24.80 -51.54
N MET A 258 -20.46 24.43 -51.41
CA MET A 258 -19.35 25.08 -52.11
C MET A 258 -19.49 24.94 -53.63
N LYS A 259 -19.80 23.73 -54.13
CA LYS A 259 -20.04 23.50 -55.57
C LYS A 259 -21.19 24.36 -56.11
N ILE A 260 -22.29 24.44 -55.37
CA ILE A 260 -23.43 25.30 -55.73
C ILE A 260 -23.01 26.78 -55.79
N ALA A 261 -22.20 27.26 -54.84
CA ALA A 261 -21.73 28.65 -54.84
C ALA A 261 -20.84 28.97 -56.06
N VAL A 262 -19.94 28.07 -56.44
CA VAL A 262 -19.13 28.20 -57.66
C VAL A 262 -20.01 28.23 -58.90
N LEU A 263 -20.96 27.30 -59.03
CA LEU A 263 -21.89 27.26 -60.15
C LEU A 263 -22.77 28.52 -60.25
N LYS A 264 -23.21 29.09 -59.13
CA LYS A 264 -23.93 30.37 -59.10
C LYS A 264 -23.07 31.51 -59.64
N THR A 265 -21.79 31.53 -59.28
CA THR A 265 -20.83 32.55 -59.74
C THR A 265 -20.57 32.41 -61.24
N GLN A 266 -20.34 31.20 -61.73
CA GLN A 266 -20.18 30.92 -63.16
C GLN A 266 -21.43 31.28 -63.98
N ASN A 267 -22.63 30.97 -63.47
CA ASN A 267 -23.88 31.38 -64.11
C ASN A 267 -24.03 32.90 -64.16
N LYS A 268 -23.63 33.61 -63.10
CA LYS A 268 -23.64 35.08 -63.08
C LYS A 268 -22.68 35.64 -64.14
N GLU A 269 -21.50 35.06 -64.26
CA GLU A 269 -20.52 35.47 -65.26
C GLU A 269 -21.02 35.22 -66.68
N LEU A 270 -21.60 34.06 -66.97
CA LEU A 270 -22.23 33.79 -68.27
C LEU A 270 -23.34 34.80 -68.60
N ARG A 271 -24.18 35.14 -67.62
CA ARG A 271 -25.22 36.19 -67.81
C ARG A 271 -24.60 37.55 -68.12
N ASN A 272 -23.51 37.92 -67.45
CA ASN A 272 -22.79 39.17 -67.73
C ASN A 272 -22.18 39.17 -69.14
N GLN A 273 -21.60 38.03 -69.57
CA GLN A 273 -21.05 37.87 -70.91
C GLN A 273 -22.14 38.01 -71.98
N PHE A 274 -23.30 37.37 -71.77
CA PHE A 274 -24.45 37.54 -72.67
C PHE A 274 -24.93 38.99 -72.73
N ASP A 275 -25.05 39.67 -71.58
CA ASP A 275 -25.42 41.09 -71.52
C ASP A 275 -24.41 41.97 -72.29
N GLY A 276 -23.11 41.69 -72.15
CA GLY A 276 -22.06 42.35 -72.93
C GLY A 276 -22.19 42.11 -74.44
N LEU A 277 -22.48 40.88 -74.85
CA LEU A 277 -22.70 40.54 -76.26
C LEU A 277 -23.95 41.22 -76.83
N TYR A 278 -25.04 41.29 -76.06
CA TYR A 278 -26.25 42.01 -76.47
C TYR A 278 -25.96 43.49 -76.71
N LYS A 279 -25.23 44.14 -75.79
CA LYS A 279 -24.82 45.55 -75.96
C LYS A 279 -23.93 45.77 -77.18
N HIS A 280 -23.01 44.85 -77.46
CA HIS A 280 -22.16 44.92 -78.64
C HIS A 280 -22.99 44.76 -79.93
N MET A 281 -23.92 43.80 -79.97
CA MET A 281 -24.82 43.58 -81.09
C MET A 281 -25.71 44.81 -81.36
N ASP A 282 -26.23 45.43 -80.30
CA ASP A 282 -27.01 46.66 -80.40
C ASP A 282 -26.18 47.81 -80.99
N GLY A 283 -24.93 47.98 -80.52
CA GLY A 283 -23.97 48.92 -81.10
C GLY A 283 -23.72 48.69 -82.59
N LEU A 284 -23.47 47.43 -82.99
CA LEU A 284 -23.30 47.06 -84.40
C LEU A 284 -24.56 47.33 -85.23
N THR A 285 -25.74 47.08 -84.67
CA THR A 285 -27.03 47.35 -85.34
C THR A 285 -27.17 48.85 -85.59
N ASN A 286 -26.89 49.69 -84.59
CA ASN A 286 -26.90 51.14 -84.72
C ASN A 286 -25.88 51.64 -85.77
N ASP A 287 -24.68 51.05 -85.82
CA ASP A 287 -23.66 51.41 -86.81
C ASP A 287 -24.08 51.01 -88.24
N VAL A 288 -24.74 49.86 -88.40
CA VAL A 288 -25.32 49.43 -89.68
C VAL A 288 -26.44 50.38 -90.10
N GLU A 289 -27.33 50.79 -89.20
CA GLU A 289 -28.39 51.77 -89.49
C GLU A 289 -27.80 53.12 -89.92
N ARG A 290 -26.80 53.63 -89.21
CA ARG A 290 -26.09 54.87 -89.59
C ARG A 290 -25.37 54.73 -90.93
N SER A 291 -24.71 53.60 -91.19
CA SER A 291 -24.07 53.33 -92.47
C SER A 291 -25.09 53.27 -93.61
N ASN A 292 -26.25 52.65 -93.38
CA ASN A 292 -27.34 52.59 -94.36
C ASN A 292 -27.92 53.99 -94.64
N GLU A 293 -28.11 54.82 -93.62
CA GLU A 293 -28.53 56.22 -93.78
C GLU A 293 -27.52 57.02 -94.62
N MET A 294 -26.21 56.86 -94.34
CA MET A 294 -25.16 57.51 -95.12
C MET A 294 -25.13 57.04 -96.59
N VAL A 295 -25.37 55.75 -96.84
CA VAL A 295 -25.49 55.21 -98.21
C VAL A 295 -26.67 55.85 -98.95
N LEU A 296 -27.83 56.00 -98.30
CA LEU A 296 -29.00 56.67 -98.91
C LEU A 296 -28.67 58.13 -99.28
N ILE A 297 -28.05 58.90 -98.39
CA ILE A 297 -27.63 60.27 -98.68
C ILE A 297 -26.64 60.32 -99.85
N LEU A 298 -25.66 59.40 -99.89
CA LEU A 298 -24.70 59.33 -100.99
C LEU A 298 -25.38 58.96 -102.32
N GLN A 299 -26.41 58.11 -102.30
CA GLN A 299 -27.22 57.80 -103.49
C GLN A 299 -27.99 59.03 -103.98
N GLU A 300 -28.63 59.79 -103.09
CA GLU A 300 -29.32 61.04 -103.44
C GLU A 300 -28.37 62.07 -104.06
N VAL A 301 -27.18 62.26 -103.46
CA VAL A 301 -26.15 63.16 -104.00
C VAL A 301 -25.66 62.66 -105.36
N LEU A 302 -25.47 61.35 -105.54
CA LEU A 302 -25.05 60.76 -106.80
C LEU A 302 -26.11 60.95 -107.89
N GLU A 303 -27.39 60.74 -107.57
CA GLU A 303 -28.51 61.01 -108.48
C GLU A 303 -28.58 62.49 -108.86
N ALA A 304 -28.47 63.40 -107.89
CA ALA A 304 -28.44 64.84 -108.15
C ALA A 304 -27.26 65.24 -109.06
N LYS A 305 -26.07 64.66 -108.83
CA LYS A 305 -24.89 64.86 -109.69
C LYS A 305 -25.07 64.25 -111.07
N ASN A 306 -25.74 63.10 -111.19
CA ASN A 306 -26.07 62.49 -112.48
C ASN A 306 -27.06 63.33 -113.29
N VAL A 307 -28.07 63.93 -112.64
CA VAL A 307 -29.01 64.89 -113.26
C VAL A 307 -28.27 66.13 -113.74
N GLU A 308 -27.40 66.71 -112.90
CA GLU A 308 -26.58 67.86 -113.28
C GLU A 308 -25.61 67.54 -114.43
N LEU A 309 -24.97 66.37 -114.40
CA LEU A 309 -24.14 65.88 -115.51
C LEU A 309 -24.95 65.71 -116.79
N ALA A 310 -26.16 65.17 -116.71
CA ALA A 310 -27.06 65.03 -117.86
C ALA A 310 -27.43 66.41 -118.44
N ARG A 311 -27.76 67.38 -117.59
CA ARG A 311 -28.04 68.77 -117.97
C ARG A 311 -26.83 69.44 -118.62
N LEU A 312 -25.64 69.31 -118.03
CA LEU A 312 -24.40 69.86 -118.61
C LEU A 312 -24.06 69.21 -119.95
N LYS A 313 -24.24 67.89 -120.08
CA LYS A 313 -24.10 67.18 -121.35
C LYS A 313 -25.10 67.70 -122.40
N GLU A 314 -26.34 67.94 -122.02
CA GLU A 314 -27.35 68.52 -122.92
C GLU A 314 -26.97 69.95 -123.33
N MET A 315 -26.51 70.78 -122.39
CA MET A 315 -26.00 72.13 -122.70
C MET A 315 -24.79 72.09 -123.64
N VAL A 316 -23.85 71.16 -123.45
CA VAL A 316 -22.72 70.97 -124.37
C VAL A 316 -23.24 70.55 -125.75
N SER A 317 -24.13 69.57 -125.82
CA SER A 317 -24.73 69.10 -127.08
C SER A 317 -25.54 70.19 -127.79
N GLN A 318 -26.23 71.07 -127.05
CA GLN A 318 -26.90 72.25 -127.61
C GLN A 318 -25.92 73.32 -128.07
N LYS A 319 -24.77 73.47 -127.40
CA LYS A 319 -23.72 74.41 -127.78
C LYS A 319 -23.03 73.94 -129.07
N ASP A 320 -22.73 72.65 -129.15
CA ASP A 320 -22.30 71.95 -130.37
C ASP A 320 -23.36 72.15 -131.46
N ALA A 321 -24.66 72.02 -131.15
CA ALA A 321 -25.76 72.25 -132.11
C ALA A 321 -26.00 73.74 -132.50
N THR A 322 -25.57 74.71 -131.70
CA THR A 322 -25.60 76.15 -132.06
C THR A 322 -24.38 76.59 -132.85
N GLU A 323 -23.22 75.96 -132.61
CA GLU A 323 -22.10 76.02 -133.56
C GLU A 323 -22.51 75.36 -134.89
N ASP A 324 -23.27 74.26 -134.85
CA ASP A 324 -23.81 73.60 -136.05
C ASP A 324 -25.00 74.35 -136.70
N LYS A 325 -25.73 75.22 -135.98
CA LYS A 325 -26.82 76.06 -136.56
C LYS A 325 -26.34 77.38 -137.15
N GLU A 326 -25.15 77.87 -136.79
CA GLU A 326 -24.40 78.81 -137.63
C GLU A 326 -23.71 78.09 -138.81
N ALA A 327 -23.52 76.77 -138.72
CA ALA A 327 -22.98 75.95 -139.81
C ALA A 327 -24.05 75.15 -140.59
N ALA A 328 -25.33 75.53 -140.55
CA ALA A 328 -26.38 74.94 -141.38
C ALA A 328 -26.46 75.56 -142.80
N GLU A 329 -25.35 76.12 -143.30
CA GLU A 329 -25.15 76.58 -144.68
C GLU A 329 -23.89 75.93 -145.31
N ALA A 330 -23.69 74.62 -145.15
CA ALA A 330 -22.91 73.85 -146.15
C ALA A 330 -23.05 72.33 -145.95
N ILE A 331 -23.71 71.69 -146.93
CA ILE A 331 -23.26 70.46 -147.63
C ILE A 331 -23.17 69.19 -146.76
N ASP A 332 -24.14 68.28 -146.79
CA ASP A 332 -24.44 67.26 -147.83
C ASP A 332 -23.62 65.95 -147.69
N GLU A 333 -24.33 64.85 -147.99
CA GLU A 333 -23.89 63.49 -148.33
C GLU A 333 -23.59 62.41 -147.25
N THR A 334 -24.55 61.47 -147.18
CA THR A 334 -24.41 59.97 -147.21
C THR A 334 -23.83 59.23 -145.98
N ALA A 335 -24.67 58.49 -145.25
CA ALA A 335 -25.09 57.09 -145.48
C ALA A 335 -24.06 56.03 -145.02
N THR A 336 -24.20 55.54 -143.78
CA THR A 336 -24.63 54.16 -143.37
C THR A 336 -23.55 53.08 -143.39
N ASP A 337 -23.14 52.58 -142.21
CA ASP A 337 -23.43 51.21 -141.66
C ASP A 337 -22.51 50.94 -140.44
N MET A 338 -23.02 50.95 -139.21
CA MET A 338 -23.37 49.78 -138.35
C MET A 338 -22.18 48.97 -137.82
N ASN A 339 -21.91 49.02 -136.50
CA ASN A 339 -22.40 48.07 -135.46
C ASN A 339 -21.42 46.87 -135.32
N ALA A 340 -20.99 46.36 -134.17
CA ALA A 340 -21.66 46.24 -132.88
C ALA A 340 -20.66 45.93 -131.75
N SER A 341 -21.04 46.33 -130.53
CA SER A 341 -20.74 45.67 -129.25
C SER A 341 -21.44 44.27 -129.23
N PRO A 342 -21.54 43.45 -128.15
CA PRO A 342 -21.04 43.61 -126.78
C PRO A 342 -20.61 42.28 -126.05
N GLU A 343 -20.05 42.43 -124.84
CA GLU A 343 -20.44 41.71 -123.58
C GLU A 343 -20.32 40.14 -123.44
N PRO A 344 -20.58 39.52 -122.26
CA PRO A 344 -19.65 39.44 -121.10
C PRO A 344 -19.65 38.05 -120.38
N GLN A 345 -19.08 38.04 -119.16
CA GLN A 345 -19.37 37.14 -118.01
C GLN A 345 -18.60 35.78 -117.86
N PRO A 346 -18.62 35.09 -116.70
CA PRO A 346 -18.10 35.53 -115.39
C PRO A 346 -17.53 34.37 -114.49
N ILE A 347 -17.21 34.71 -113.22
CA ILE A 347 -17.18 33.87 -111.97
C ILE A 347 -16.14 32.73 -111.85
N LYS A 348 -15.27 32.75 -110.81
CA LYS A 348 -15.35 31.82 -109.64
C LYS A 348 -14.47 32.18 -108.45
N VAL A 349 -15.07 31.87 -107.30
CA VAL A 349 -14.66 31.98 -105.90
C VAL A 349 -13.61 30.94 -105.53
N GLU A 350 -12.67 31.28 -104.64
CA GLU A 350 -12.10 30.30 -103.70
C GLU A 350 -11.67 30.96 -102.38
N SER A 351 -12.14 30.38 -101.27
CA SER A 351 -11.80 30.73 -99.89
C SER A 351 -10.44 30.14 -99.49
N PRO A 352 -9.80 30.65 -98.43
CA PRO A 352 -8.89 29.84 -97.64
C PRO A 352 -9.25 29.79 -96.15
N ASN A 353 -9.44 28.56 -95.68
CA ASN A 353 -8.63 27.85 -94.68
C ASN A 353 -8.28 28.46 -93.29
N LYS A 354 -8.32 27.53 -92.31
CA LYS A 354 -7.50 27.36 -91.10
C LYS A 354 -7.84 28.09 -89.79
N GLY A 355 -7.82 27.29 -88.71
CA GLY A 355 -7.72 27.69 -87.31
C GLY A 355 -8.17 26.60 -86.37
#